data_AF-A0A2T1K8A5-F1
#
_entry.id   AF-A0A2T1K8A5-F1
#
_cell.length_a   1.000
_cell.length_b   1.000
_cell.length_c   1.000
_cell.angle_alpha   90.00
_cell.angle_beta   90.00
_cell.angle_gamma   90.00
#
_symmetry.space_group_name_H-M   'P 1'
#
loop_
_entity.id
_entity.type
_entity.pdbx_description
1 polymer ?
#
loop_
_entity_poly.entity_id
_entity_poly.type
_entity_poly.pdbx_seq_one_letter_code
_entity_poly.pdbx_strand_id
1 'polypeptide(L)' 'MNDLADNKDNKEKKQPGSPGVLKIMQTVFAGALGVQSEKRRQEDFAGHSPVPYIVAGLLFGAVFVGGLILVVNLVLASQ' A
#
# COMPACT_ATOMS: atom_id res chain seq x y z
N MET A 1 5.03 37.00 38.60
CA MET A 1 4.55 35.62 38.41
C MET A 1 5.21 35.08 37.15
N ASN A 2 5.92 33.96 37.26
CA ASN A 2 6.36 33.18 36.11
C ASN A 2 5.19 32.29 35.71
N ASP A 3 4.50 32.67 34.64
CA ASP A 3 3.58 31.79 33.92
C ASP A 3 4.37 31.32 32.68
N LEU A 4 5.24 30.33 32.84
CA LEU A 4 4.93 28.94 32.51
C LEU A 4 4.11 28.82 31.21
N ALA A 5 4.87 28.61 30.14
CA ALA A 5 4.59 27.66 29.08
C ALA A 5 3.40 27.92 28.15
N ASP A 6 3.72 28.46 26.97
CA ASP A 6 3.35 27.76 25.74
C ASP A 6 4.40 28.01 24.65
N ASN A 7 5.39 27.14 24.60
CA ASN A 7 6.34 27.04 23.49
C ASN A 7 6.27 25.62 22.95
N LYS A 8 5.40 25.39 21.98
CA LYS A 8 5.56 24.36 20.97
C LYS A 8 4.86 24.81 19.71
N ASP A 9 5.63 25.15 18.69
CA ASP A 9 5.41 24.64 17.33
C ASP A 9 6.53 25.11 16.38
N ASN A 10 7.78 24.82 16.77
CA ASN A 10 8.88 24.80 15.81
C ASN A 10 9.03 23.36 15.28
N LYS A 11 8.24 23.02 14.26
CA LYS A 11 8.51 21.81 13.47
C LYS A 11 9.57 22.12 12.43
N GLU A 12 10.83 22.08 12.85
CA GLU A 12 11.96 21.85 11.96
C GLU A 12 11.71 20.55 11.18
N LYS A 13 11.41 20.68 9.88
CA LYS A 13 11.44 19.53 8.96
C LYS A 13 12.91 19.16 8.72
N LYS A 14 13.47 18.35 9.62
CA LYS A 14 14.75 17.67 9.40
C LYS A 14 14.67 16.92 8.08
N GLN A 15 15.56 17.23 7.15
CA GLN A 15 15.78 16.48 5.93
C GLN A 15 15.97 15.00 6.33
N PRO A 16 15.10 14.07 5.89
CA PRO A 16 15.27 12.68 6.24
C PRO A 16 16.51 12.19 5.48
N GLY A 17 17.54 11.80 6.23
CA GLY A 17 18.68 11.07 5.66
C GLY A 17 18.21 9.86 4.84
N SER A 18 19.06 9.42 3.91
CA SER A 18 18.79 8.35 2.94
C SER A 18 17.91 7.25 3.55
N PRO A 19 16.73 6.95 2.98
CA PRO A 19 15.82 5.96 3.54
C PRO A 19 16.57 4.65 3.73
N GLY A 20 16.59 4.13 4.96
CA GLY A 20 17.24 2.84 5.22
C GLY A 20 16.64 1.76 4.32
N VAL A 21 17.44 0.76 3.94
CA VAL A 21 17.04 -0.33 3.04
C VAL A 21 15.74 -1.02 3.50
N LEU A 22 15.55 -1.07 4.82
CA LEU A 22 14.31 -1.52 5.47
C LEU A 22 13.07 -0.68 5.10
N LYS A 23 13.19 0.65 5.05
CA LYS A 23 12.11 1.55 4.63
C LYS A 23 11.80 1.38 3.15
N ILE A 24 12.83 1.15 2.33
CA ILE A 24 12.67 0.87 0.90
C ILE A 24 11.90 -0.44 0.70
N MET A 25 12.28 -1.52 1.38
CA MET A 25 11.53 -2.79 1.39
C MET A 25 10.08 -2.59 1.86
N GLN A 26 9.86 -1.86 2.96
CA GLN A 26 8.49 -1.56 3.43
C GLN A 26 7.65 -0.81 2.38
N THR A 27 8.28 0.04 1.58
CA THR A 27 7.61 0.78 0.50
C THR A 27 7.26 -0.15 -0.68
N VAL A 28 8.15 -1.10 -0.99
CA VAL A 28 7.93 -2.10 -2.04
C VAL A 28 6.82 -3.07 -1.65
N PHE A 29 6.77 -3.50 -0.39
CA PHE A 29 5.69 -4.34 0.14
C PHE A 29 4.35 -3.62 0.25
N ALA A 30 4.35 -2.34 0.66
CA ALA A 30 3.18 -1.48 0.58
C ALA A 30 2.66 -1.38 -0.88
N GLY A 31 3.56 -1.18 -1.84
CA GLY A 31 3.21 -1.14 -3.27
C GLY A 31 2.64 -2.46 -3.82
N ALA A 32 3.10 -3.62 -3.32
CA ALA A 32 2.63 -4.94 -3.76
C ALA A 32 1.27 -5.34 -3.17
N LEU A 33 0.90 -4.77 -2.01
CA LEU A 33 -0.33 -5.11 -1.29
C LEU A 33 -1.52 -4.20 -1.60
N GLY A 34 -1.41 -3.33 -2.61
CA GLY A 34 -2.54 -2.49 -3.04
C GLY A 34 -2.78 -1.29 -2.12
N VAL A 35 -1.74 -0.54 -1.79
CA VAL A 35 -1.86 0.70 -1.00
C VAL A 35 -2.58 1.81 -1.75
N GLN A 36 -3.89 1.67 -1.85
CA GLN A 36 -4.72 2.78 -2.22
C GLN A 36 -4.69 3.79 -1.08
N SER A 37 -4.26 5.01 -1.42
CA SER A 37 -4.38 6.18 -0.56
C SER A 37 -5.79 6.26 0.02
N GLU A 38 -5.90 6.60 1.29
CA GLU A 38 -7.18 6.71 1.98
C GLU A 38 -8.15 7.67 1.28
N LYS A 39 -7.61 8.69 0.61
CA LYS A 39 -8.39 9.63 -0.22
C LYS A 39 -9.07 8.92 -1.39
N ARG A 40 -8.38 7.96 -2.03
CA ARG A 40 -8.94 7.15 -3.13
C ARG A 40 -10.00 6.21 -2.62
N ARG A 41 -9.76 5.55 -1.48
CA ARG A 41 -10.79 4.75 -0.80
C ARG A 41 -12.02 5.59 -0.45
N GLN A 42 -11.85 6.82 0.05
CA GLN A 42 -13.02 7.65 0.37
C GLN A 42 -13.80 8.08 -0.88
N GLU A 43 -13.10 8.40 -1.98
CA GLU A 43 -13.72 8.80 -3.26
C GLU A 43 -14.43 7.61 -3.94
N ASP A 44 -13.78 6.45 -3.91
CA ASP A 44 -14.28 5.18 -4.45
C ASP A 44 -15.47 4.62 -3.66
N PHE A 45 -15.50 4.84 -2.34
CA PHE A 45 -16.57 4.37 -1.46
C PHE A 45 -17.62 5.45 -1.14
N ALA A 46 -17.37 6.71 -1.50
CA ALA A 46 -18.39 7.76 -1.51
C ALA A 46 -19.30 7.69 -2.75
N GLY A 47 -18.88 6.94 -3.78
CA GLY A 47 -19.71 6.57 -4.92
C GLY A 47 -20.81 5.56 -4.58
N HIS A 48 -21.77 5.40 -5.50
CA HIS A 48 -23.07 4.75 -5.25
C HIS A 48 -23.01 3.25 -4.89
N SER A 49 -21.87 2.54 -5.06
CA SER A 49 -21.75 1.13 -4.66
C SER A 49 -20.30 0.62 -4.59
N PRO A 50 -19.92 -0.16 -3.56
CA PRO A 50 -18.59 -0.80 -3.45
C PRO A 50 -18.46 -2.09 -4.28
N VAL A 51 -19.54 -2.57 -4.90
CA VAL A 51 -19.58 -3.84 -5.65
C VAL A 51 -18.54 -3.94 -6.78
N PRO A 52 -18.28 -2.91 -7.59
CA PRO A 52 -17.29 -2.98 -8.67
C PRO A 52 -15.87 -3.30 -8.16
N TYR A 53 -15.49 -2.77 -7.00
CA TYR A 53 -14.17 -3.00 -6.39
C TYR A 53 -14.01 -4.44 -5.90
N ILE A 54 -15.08 -5.04 -5.38
CA ILE A 54 -15.11 -6.44 -4.94
C ILE A 54 -14.95 -7.38 -6.14
N VAL A 55 -15.69 -7.11 -7.22
CA VAL A 55 -15.61 -7.90 -8.45
C VAL A 55 -14.21 -7.78 -9.07
N ALA A 56 -13.65 -6.57 -9.13
CA ALA A 56 -12.30 -6.34 -9.61
C ALA A 56 -11.25 -7.11 -8.78
N GLY A 57 -11.37 -7.10 -7.45
CA GLY A 57 -10.49 -7.86 -6.56
C GLY A 57 -10.58 -9.37 -6.76
N LEU A 58 -11.79 -9.91 -6.95
CA LEU A 58 -12.00 -11.33 -7.23
C LEU A 58 -11.42 -11.76 -8.58
N LEU A 59 -11.64 -10.97 -9.63
CA LEU A 59 -11.08 -11.23 -10.95
C LEU A 59 -9.55 -11.18 -10.93
N PHE A 60 -8.98 -10.17 -10.28
CA PHE A 60 -7.54 -10.05 -10.10
C PHE A 60 -6.97 -11.25 -9.33
N GLY A 61 -7.62 -11.66 -8.24
CA GLY A 61 -7.22 -12.82 -7.45
C GLY A 61 -7.25 -14.12 -8.26
N ALA A 62 -8.29 -14.33 -9.07
CA ALA A 62 -8.40 -15.51 -9.93
C ALA A 62 -7.27 -15.57 -10.98
N VAL A 63 -6.97 -14.44 -11.62
CA VAL A 63 -5.86 -14.31 -12.57
C VAL A 63 -4.51 -14.54 -11.89
N PHE A 64 -4.30 -13.98 -10.70
CA PHE A 64 -3.06 -14.14 -9.94
C PHE A 64 -2.81 -15.61 -9.59
N VAL A 65 -3.82 -16.31 -9.07
CA VAL A 65 -3.71 -17.75 -8.75
C VAL A 65 -3.48 -18.57 -10.03
N GLY A 66 -4.20 -18.28 -11.10
CA GLY A 66 -3.97 -18.93 -12.41
C GLY A 66 -2.54 -18.73 -12.92
N GLY A 67 -2.00 -17.53 -12.78
CA GLY A 67 -0.61 -17.22 -13.11
C GLY A 67 0.39 -18.03 -12.29
N LEU A 68 0.18 -18.15 -10.98
CA LEU A 68 1.02 -18.99 -10.12
C LEU A 68 0.97 -20.47 -10.54
N ILE A 69 -0.22 -20.99 -10.86
CA ILE A 69 -0.38 -22.37 -11.34
C ILE A 69 0.40 -22.57 -12.66
N LEU A 70 0.29 -21.63 -13.60
CA LEU A 70 1.01 -21.69 -14.87
C LEU A 70 2.53 -21.72 -14.63
N VAL A 71 3.05 -20.85 -13.77
CA VAL A 71 4.47 -20.79 -13.41
C VAL A 71 4.92 -22.10 -12.80
N VAL A 72 4.16 -22.65 -11.84
CA VAL A 72 4.49 -23.93 -11.20
C VAL A 72 4.51 -25.07 -12.21
N ASN A 73 3.51 -25.12 -13.10
CA ASN A 73 3.46 -26.14 -14.13
C ASN A 73 4.64 -26.04 -15.10
N LEU A 74 5.04 -24.83 -15.50
CA LEU A 74 6.22 -24.61 -16.34
C LEU A 74 7.50 -25.07 -15.65
N VAL A 75 7.64 -24.79 -14.36
CA VAL A 75 8.81 -25.19 -13.56
C VAL A 75 8.87 -26.70 -13.36
N LEU A 76 7.72 -27.37 -13.17
CA LEU A 76 7.65 -28.83 -13.06
C LEU A 76 7.85 -29.53 -14.41
N ALA A 77 7.38 -28.95 -15.52
CA ALA A 77 7.61 -29.49 -16.85
C ALA A 77 9.07 -29.36 -17.30
N SER A 78 9.83 -28.46 -16.67
CA SER A 78 11.26 -28.22 -16.94
C SER A 78 12.20 -29.06 -16.04
N GLN A 79 11.66 -29.87 -15.14
CA GLN A 79 12.41 -30.81 -14.29
C GLN A 79 12.23 -32.24 -14.81
#